data_AF-A0A2S3W637-F1
#
_entry.id   AF-A0A2S3W637-F1
#
_cell.length_a   1.000
_cell.length_b   1.000
_cell.length_c   1.000
_cell.angle_alpha   90.00
_cell.angle_beta   90.00
_cell.angle_gamma   90.00
#
_symmetry.space_group_name_H-M   'P 1'
#
loop_
_entity.id
_entity.type
_entity.pdbx_description
1 polymer ?
#
loop_
_entity_poly.entity_id
_entity_poly.type
_entity_poly.pdbx_seq_one_letter_code
_entity_poly.pdbx_strand_id
1 'polypeptide(L)' 'MTEKGKPVADVAQRLGMSVHSLYAWIKVYTKPQEQRQQDDDQQAELRKLRAELKRVTEERDILKKAAAYFAKECG' A
#
# COMPACT_ATOMS: atom_id res chain seq x y z
N MET A 1 -4.05 -25.59 -7.09
CA MET A 1 -5.38 -26.21 -7.31
C MET A 1 -6.45 -25.25 -6.82
N THR A 2 -7.61 -25.22 -7.46
CA THR A 2 -8.79 -24.44 -7.01
C THR A 2 -9.58 -25.19 -5.94
N GLU A 3 -10.46 -24.51 -5.20
CA GLU A 3 -11.31 -25.13 -4.13
C GLU A 3 -12.16 -26.31 -4.65
N LYS A 4 -12.46 -26.35 -5.95
CA LYS A 4 -13.21 -27.42 -6.61
C LYS A 4 -12.31 -28.54 -7.17
N GLY A 5 -11.06 -28.63 -6.73
CA GLY A 5 -10.11 -29.68 -7.13
C GLY A 5 -9.57 -29.56 -8.56
N LYS A 6 -9.89 -28.49 -9.30
CA LYS A 6 -9.41 -28.29 -10.68
C LYS A 6 -8.05 -27.56 -10.71
N PRO A 7 -7.16 -27.88 -11.66
CA PRO A 7 -5.95 -27.10 -11.88
C PRO A 7 -6.26 -25.64 -12.20
N VAL A 8 -5.50 -24.72 -11.61
CA VAL A 8 -5.70 -23.27 -11.81
C VAL A 8 -5.41 -22.89 -13.27
N ALA A 9 -4.47 -23.58 -13.92
CA ALA A 9 -4.16 -23.40 -15.34
C ALA A 9 -5.37 -23.69 -16.25
N ASP A 10 -6.04 -24.83 -16.06
CA ASP A 10 -7.21 -25.22 -16.85
C ASP A 10 -8.37 -24.23 -16.66
N VAL A 11 -8.56 -23.74 -15.43
CA VAL A 11 -9.58 -22.75 -15.13
C VAL A 11 -9.24 -21.41 -15.77
N ALA A 12 -7.99 -20.96 -15.70
CA ALA A 12 -7.55 -19.72 -16.33
C ALA A 12 -7.71 -19.76 -17.85
N GLN A 13 -7.34 -20.88 -18.49
CA GLN A 13 -7.51 -21.08 -19.93
C GLN A 13 -9.00 -21.04 -20.33
N ARG A 14 -9.89 -21.70 -19.59
CA ARG A 14 -11.33 -21.67 -19.85
C ARG A 14 -11.94 -20.28 -19.68
N LEU A 15 -11.40 -19.48 -18.78
CA LEU A 15 -11.83 -18.09 -18.53
C LEU A 15 -11.14 -17.08 -19.45
N GLY A 16 -10.22 -17.52 -20.33
CA GLY A 16 -9.49 -16.62 -21.22
C GLY A 16 -8.55 -15.64 -20.50
N MET A 17 -8.09 -15.97 -19.29
CA MET A 17 -7.23 -15.12 -18.48
C MET A 17 -5.88 -15.76 -18.20
N SER A 18 -4.89 -14.96 -17.80
CA SER A 18 -3.60 -15.51 -17.38
C SER A 18 -3.72 -16.26 -16.05
N VAL A 19 -2.93 -17.32 -15.89
CA VAL A 19 -2.82 -18.09 -14.64
C VAL A 19 -2.40 -17.17 -13.48
N HIS A 20 -1.49 -16.24 -13.73
CA HIS A 20 -1.02 -15.27 -12.75
C HIS A 20 -2.15 -14.36 -12.24
N SER A 21 -2.97 -13.82 -13.15
CA SER A 21 -4.13 -13.01 -12.81
C SER A 21 -5.13 -13.82 -11.98
N LEU A 22 -5.38 -15.09 -12.33
CA LEU A 22 -6.30 -15.92 -11.56
C LEU A 22 -5.77 -16.20 -10.15
N TYR A 23 -4.46 -16.45 -9.99
CA TYR A 23 -3.86 -16.59 -8.66
C TYR A 23 -3.95 -15.31 -7.82
N ALA A 24 -3.76 -14.14 -8.44
CA ALA A 24 -3.91 -12.86 -7.77
C ALA A 24 -5.36 -12.69 -7.27
N TRP A 25 -6.35 -13.03 -8.08
CA TRP A 25 -7.76 -12.98 -7.70
C TRP A 25 -8.07 -13.98 -6.58
N ILE A 26 -7.62 -15.23 -6.69
CA ILE A 26 -7.79 -16.22 -5.62
C ILE A 26 -7.23 -15.65 -4.30
N LYS A 27 -6.00 -15.14 -4.29
CA LYS A 27 -5.37 -14.57 -3.09
C LYS A 27 -6.19 -13.45 -2.45
N VAL A 28 -6.78 -12.56 -3.26
CA VAL A 28 -7.64 -11.47 -2.77
C VAL A 28 -8.93 -12.06 -2.19
N TYR A 29 -9.61 -12.90 -2.96
CA TYR A 29 -10.95 -13.38 -2.63
C TYR A 29 -11.01 -14.55 -1.64
N THR A 30 -9.87 -15.17 -1.30
CA THR A 30 -9.78 -16.13 -0.19
C THR A 30 -10.04 -15.48 1.17
N LYS A 31 -9.80 -14.17 1.32
CA LYS A 31 -10.12 -13.44 2.55
C LYS A 31 -11.61 -13.09 2.60
N PRO A 32 -12.26 -13.05 3.79
CA PRO A 32 -13.60 -12.47 3.93
C PRO A 32 -13.65 -11.02 3.46
N GLN A 33 -14.82 -10.56 2.99
CA GLN A 33 -14.99 -9.19 2.50
C GLN A 33 -14.68 -8.14 3.57
N GLU A 34 -15.12 -8.36 4.81
CA GLU A 34 -14.86 -7.47 5.94
C GLU A 34 -13.35 -7.33 6.20
N GLN A 35 -12.61 -8.44 6.14
CA GLN A 35 -11.15 -8.43 6.30
C GLN A 35 -10.46 -7.66 5.15
N ARG A 36 -10.94 -7.78 3.91
CA ARG A 36 -10.41 -7.01 2.78
C ARG A 36 -10.64 -5.52 2.97
N GLN A 37 -11.86 -5.12 3.38
CA GLN A 37 -12.18 -3.72 3.63
C GLN A 37 -11.30 -3.15 4.75
N GLN A 38 -11.11 -3.91 5.84
CA GLN A 38 -10.24 -3.51 6.93
C GLN A 38 -8.78 -3.33 6.46
N ASP A 39 -8.26 -4.26 5.68
CA ASP A 39 -6.90 -4.17 5.12
C ASP A 39 -6.75 -2.92 4.22
N ASP A 40 -7.75 -2.63 3.39
CA ASP A 40 -7.76 -1.46 2.50
C ASP A 40 -7.82 -0.13 3.27
N ASP A 41 -8.65 -0.07 4.31
CA ASP A 41 -8.77 1.09 5.22
C ASP A 41 -7.46 1.32 5.97
N GLN A 42 -6.85 0.26 6.50
CA GLN A 42 -5.54 0.33 7.15
C GLN A 42 -4.45 0.83 6.20
N GLN A 43 -4.46 0.37 4.93
CA GLN A 43 -3.52 0.88 3.93
C GLN A 43 -3.77 2.35 3.59
N ALA A 44 -5.02 2.80 3.56
CA ALA A 44 -5.36 4.20 3.34
C ALA A 44 -4.82 5.09 4.47
N GLU A 45 -5.03 4.68 5.72
CA GLU A 45 -4.48 5.37 6.89
C GLU A 45 -2.94 5.38 6.89
N LEU A 46 -2.29 4.27 6.54
CA LEU A 46 -0.83 4.23 6.40
C LEU A 46 -0.31 5.21 5.35
N ARG A 47 -0.98 5.34 4.20
CA ARG A 47 -0.60 6.32 3.17
C ARG A 47 -0.75 7.75 3.68
N LYS A 48 -1.86 8.06 4.35
CA LYS A 48 -2.12 9.36 4.95
C LYS A 48 -1.07 9.72 6.01
N LEU A 49 -0.78 8.80 6.93
CA LEU A 49 0.23 8.99 7.96
C LEU A 49 1.63 9.21 7.39
N ARG A 50 2.02 8.45 6.34
CA ARG A 50 3.30 8.65 5.66
C ARG A 50 3.41 10.02 4.99
N ALA A 51 2.32 10.49 4.38
CA ALA A 51 2.29 11.83 3.77
C ALA A 51 2.43 12.93 4.82
N GLU A 52 1.71 12.80 5.93
CA GLU A 52 1.77 13.77 7.03
C GLU A 52 3.13 13.79 7.71
N LEU A 53 3.70 12.61 7.98
CA LEU A 53 5.05 12.49 8.52
C LEU A 53 6.08 13.18 7.63
N LYS A 54 5.98 12.98 6.31
CA LYS A 54 6.85 13.65 5.33
C LYS A 54 6.71 15.17 5.41
N ARG A 55 5.47 15.69 5.38
CA ARG A 55 5.18 17.13 5.48
C ARG A 55 5.80 17.76 6.73
N VAL A 56 5.52 17.18 7.90
CA VAL A 56 6.01 17.69 9.19
C VAL A 56 7.53 17.59 9.29
N THR A 57 8.13 16.55 8.71
CA THR A 57 9.59 16.41 8.65
C THR A 57 10.21 17.53 7.82
N GLU A 58 9.64 17.83 6.65
CA GLU A 58 10.10 18.91 5.78
C GLU A 58 9.98 20.28 6.47
N GLU A 59 8.84 20.56 7.12
CA GLU A 59 8.62 21.80 7.88
C GLU A 59 9.65 21.98 8.99
N ARG A 60 9.88 20.93 9.79
CA ARG A 60 10.91 20.93 10.83
C ARG A 60 12.28 21.23 10.25
N ASP A 61 12.62 20.62 9.11
CA ASP A 61 13.93 20.78 8.50
C ASP A 61 14.14 22.17 7.91
N ILE A 62 13.09 22.80 7.38
CA ILE A 62 13.11 24.21 6.95
C ILE A 62 13.38 25.12 8.15
N LEU A 63 12.67 24.94 9.26
CA LEU A 63 12.86 25.74 10.47
C LEU A 63 14.26 25.59 11.05
N LYS A 64 14.80 24.37 11.08
CA LYS A 64 16.19 24.11 11.50
C LYS A 64 17.20 24.84 10.62
N LYS A 65 17.03 24.81 9.29
CA LYS A 65 17.90 25.52 8.36
C LYS A 65 17.83 27.03 8.57
N ALA A 66 16.64 27.58 8.77
CA ALA A 66 16.45 29.00 9.05
C ALA A 66 17.14 29.41 10.37
N ALA A 67 16.93 28.66 11.45
CA ALA A 67 17.57 28.93 12.74
C ALA A 67 19.11 28.91 12.64
N ALA A 68 19.67 27.93 11.92
CA ALA A 68 21.11 27.84 11.70
C ALA A 68 21.65 29.03 10.88
N TYR A 69 20.91 29.47 9.85
CA TYR A 69 21.26 30.65 9.08
C TYR A 69 21.30 31.92 9.96
N PHE A 70 20.24 32.17 10.74
CA PHE A 70 20.18 33.34 11.62
C PHE A 70 21.25 33.32 12.72
N ALA A 71 21.52 32.16 13.31
CA ALA A 71 22.58 32.03 14.31
C ALA A 71 23.97 32.37 13.75
N LYS A 72 24.21 32.14 12.45
CA LYS A 72 25.46 32.48 11.77
C LYS A 72 25.55 33.96 11.39
N GLU A 73 24.44 34.59 11.01
CA GLU A 73 24.40 36.01 10.62
C GLU A 73 24.43 36.97 11.82
N CYS A 74 23.96 36.53 13.00
CA CYS A 74 23.90 37.35 14.21
C CYS A 74 25.10 37.18 15.17
N GLY A 75 26.07 36.31 14.85
CA GLY A 75 27.29 36.08 15.64
C GLY A 75 28.53 36.55 14.90
#